data_AF-A0A7R9J6U9-F1
#
_entry.id   AF-A0A7R9J6U9-F1
#
_cell.length_a   1.000
_cell.length_b   1.000
_cell.length_c   1.000
_cell.angle_alpha   90.00
_cell.angle_beta   90.00
_cell.angle_gamma   90.00
#
_symmetry.space_group_name_H-M   'P 1'
#
loop_
_entity.id
_entity.type
_entity.pdbx_description
1 polymer ?
#
loop_
_entity_poly.entity_id
_entity_poly.type
_entity_poly.pdbx_seq_one_letter_code
_entity_poly.pdbx_strand_id
1 'polypeptide(L)'
;MDPQITQRALLHNYQLANNAVSNWDFPSNRKGRDSGDFTSTGNSLGSSDLCSGTPARLCKARYNTTAPMYGVSLTSGQPVTIVQKFPDLLQQVVFEVCESSECDVVRGECKQTYVPYLFLVIPLGPVTLTGQDYVLVESGCVCKPKYASMSGSEPSAISAIPQL
;
A
#
# COMPACT_ATOMS: atom_id res chain seq x y z
N MET A 1 27.53 17.46 -20.57
CA MET A 1 26.55 18.47 -20.13
C MET A 1 27.34 19.59 -19.48
N ASP A 2 27.29 20.80 -20.04
CA ASP A 2 28.05 21.96 -19.53
C ASP A 2 27.28 22.62 -18.36
N PRO A 3 27.83 22.65 -17.14
CA PRO A 3 27.17 23.21 -15.95
C PRO A 3 26.76 24.68 -16.13
N GLN A 4 27.47 25.44 -16.96
CA GLN A 4 27.18 26.86 -17.20
C GLN A 4 25.88 27.06 -18.00
N ILE A 5 25.55 26.12 -18.88
CA ILE A 5 24.31 26.15 -19.66
C ILE A 5 23.11 25.87 -18.74
N THR A 6 23.24 24.88 -17.85
CA THR A 6 22.20 24.55 -16.87
C THR A 6 21.97 25.69 -15.88
N GLN A 7 23.04 26.33 -15.41
CA GLN A 7 22.94 27.48 -14.50
C GLN A 7 22.20 28.66 -15.15
N ARG A 8 22.50 28.98 -16.41
CA ARG A 8 21.80 30.06 -17.15
C ARG A 8 20.33 29.74 -17.36
N ALA A 9 20.00 28.50 -17.71
CA ALA A 9 18.61 28.08 -17.90
C ALA A 9 17.80 28.17 -16.60
N LEU A 10 18.40 27.77 -15.46
CA LEU A 10 17.77 27.88 -14.14
C LEU A 10 17.53 29.32 -13.72
N LEU A 11 18.53 30.20 -13.87
CA LEU A 11 18.40 31.62 -13.51
C LEU A 11 17.38 32.35 -14.38
N HIS A 12 17.30 32.02 -15.67
CA HIS A 12 16.32 32.56 -16.59
C HIS A 12 14.88 32.20 -16.17
N ASN A 13 14.63 30.92 -15.83
CA ASN A 13 13.30 30.49 -15.37
C ASN A 13 12.91 31.08 -14.02
N TYR A 14 13.88 31.24 -13.11
CA TYR A 14 13.64 31.91 -11.82
C TYR A 14 13.21 33.37 -12.00
N GLN A 15 13.85 34.12 -12.89
CA GLN A 15 13.47 35.51 -13.18
C GLN A 15 12.07 35.62 -13.78
N LEU A 16 11.69 34.71 -14.68
CA LEU A 16 10.34 34.67 -15.25
C LEU A 16 9.28 34.40 -14.18
N ALA A 17 9.52 33.45 -13.27
CA ALA A 17 8.62 33.16 -12.17
C ALA A 17 8.49 34.34 -11.20
N ASN A 18 9.59 35.05 -10.93
CA ASN A 18 9.58 36.17 -10.00
C ASN A 18 8.98 37.45 -10.61
N ASN A 19 9.17 37.69 -11.92
CA ASN A 19 8.52 38.80 -12.63
C ASN A 19 7.02 38.55 -12.89
N ALA A 20 6.56 37.29 -12.89
CA ALA A 20 5.14 36.98 -12.89
C ALA A 20 4.45 37.36 -11.55
N VAL A 21 5.22 37.53 -10.47
CA VAL A 21 4.72 37.95 -9.14
C VAL A 21 4.65 39.47 -9.00
N SER A 22 5.34 40.25 -9.84
CA SER A 22 5.36 41.72 -9.77
C SER A 22 4.32 42.44 -10.62
N ASN A 23 3.52 41.72 -11.42
CA ASN A 23 2.58 42.34 -12.37
C ASN A 23 1.12 41.81 -12.31
N TRP A 24 0.74 41.18 -11.19
CA TRP A 24 -0.66 40.82 -10.93
C TRP A 24 -1.12 41.47 -9.62
N ASP A 25 -1.90 42.53 -9.77
CA ASP A 25 -2.81 43.04 -8.73
C ASP A 25 -3.84 41.97 -8.39
N PHE A 26 -3.51 41.13 -7.41
CA PHE A 26 -4.48 40.29 -6.70
C PHE A 26 -4.32 40.49 -5.19
N PRO A 27 -5.42 40.65 -4.44
CA PRO A 27 -5.37 40.95 -3.02
C PRO A 27 -4.67 39.81 -2.27
N SER A 28 -3.57 40.18 -1.63
CA SER A 28 -2.77 39.38 -0.72
C SER A 28 -3.63 38.84 0.43
N ASN A 29 -4.03 37.58 0.36
CA ASN A 29 -4.45 36.81 1.54
C ASN A 29 -3.29 35.91 1.99
N ARG A 30 -2.25 36.56 2.51
CA ARG A 30 -1.31 35.92 3.44
C ARG A 30 -2.08 35.65 4.74
N LYS A 31 -2.63 34.45 4.91
CA LYS A 31 -3.09 33.99 6.22
C LYS A 31 -2.35 32.72 6.60
N GLY A 32 -1.68 32.83 7.75
CA GLY A 32 -0.81 31.83 8.32
C GLY A 32 -1.55 30.55 8.69
N ARG A 33 -0.74 29.54 9.00
CA ARG A 33 -1.15 28.27 9.60
C ARG A 33 -2.11 28.54 10.75
N ASP A 34 -3.36 28.12 10.60
CA ASP A 34 -4.23 27.88 11.74
C ASP A 34 -4.98 26.57 11.53
N SER A 35 -5.06 25.83 12.62
CA SER A 35 -5.64 24.51 12.71
C SER A 35 -7.13 24.66 13.00
N GLY A 36 -7.96 23.90 12.27
CA GLY A 36 -9.35 23.69 12.64
C GLY A 36 -10.32 24.71 12.02
N ASP A 37 -11.21 24.21 11.18
CA ASP A 37 -12.65 24.13 11.49
C ASP A 37 -13.41 23.90 10.17
N PHE A 38 -14.15 22.80 10.13
CA PHE A 38 -14.91 22.38 8.96
C PHE A 38 -16.36 22.82 9.15
N THR A 39 -16.68 24.04 8.74
CA THR A 39 -18.08 24.49 8.59
C THR A 39 -18.42 24.59 7.10
N SER A 40 -19.02 23.50 6.60
CA SER A 40 -19.50 23.40 5.23
C SER A 40 -20.79 24.18 5.05
N THR A 41 -20.71 25.35 4.41
CA THR A 41 -21.87 25.96 3.75
C THR A 41 -21.41 26.57 2.44
N GLY A 42 -21.86 26.03 1.31
CA GLY A 42 -21.66 26.67 0.01
C GLY A 42 -21.62 25.69 -1.16
N ASN A 43 -22.76 25.58 -1.85
CA ASN A 43 -22.91 24.96 -3.17
C ASN A 43 -21.79 25.34 -4.14
N SER A 44 -21.18 24.34 -4.81
CA SER A 44 -20.64 24.53 -6.15
C SER A 44 -20.72 23.25 -6.99
N LEU A 45 -21.55 23.35 -8.02
CA LEU A 45 -21.54 22.52 -9.21
C LEU A 45 -20.27 22.87 -9.99
N GLY A 46 -19.34 21.94 -10.19
CA GLY A 46 -18.12 22.24 -10.96
C GLY A 46 -17.07 21.15 -10.91
N SER A 47 -16.95 20.42 -12.01
CA SER A 47 -15.88 19.47 -12.32
C SER A 47 -14.50 20.08 -12.10
N SER A 48 -13.77 19.57 -11.11
CA SER A 48 -12.33 19.79 -10.96
C SER A 48 -11.75 18.93 -9.81
N ASP A 49 -11.90 17.61 -9.88
CA ASP A 49 -10.96 16.71 -9.19
C ASP A 49 -9.63 16.75 -9.96
N LEU A 50 -8.91 17.86 -9.78
CA LEU A 50 -7.52 18.00 -10.19
C LEU A 50 -6.69 17.03 -9.35
N CYS A 51 -6.46 15.83 -9.87
CA CYS A 51 -5.31 14.94 -9.59
C CYS A 51 -4.78 15.00 -8.14
N SER A 52 -5.66 14.83 -7.15
CA SER A 52 -5.30 14.85 -5.74
C SER A 52 -5.42 13.46 -5.14
N GLY A 53 -4.27 12.85 -4.90
CA GLY A 53 -4.17 11.56 -4.23
C GLY A 53 -3.58 10.51 -5.15
N THR A 54 -2.58 9.79 -4.63
CA THR A 54 -2.11 8.48 -5.10
C THR A 54 -3.20 7.70 -5.84
N PRO A 55 -2.88 7.01 -6.96
CA PRO A 55 -3.89 6.32 -7.77
C PRO A 55 -4.83 5.57 -6.85
N ALA A 56 -6.13 5.92 -6.89
CA ALA A 56 -7.13 5.30 -6.05
C ALA A 56 -6.96 3.79 -6.23
N ARG A 57 -6.52 3.10 -5.17
CA ARG A 57 -6.32 1.65 -5.23
C ARG A 57 -7.64 1.07 -5.71
N LEU A 58 -7.56 0.15 -6.68
CA LEU A 58 -8.76 -0.43 -7.29
C LEU A 58 -9.67 -1.10 -6.26
N CYS A 59 -9.10 -1.52 -5.14
CA CYS A 59 -9.81 -2.04 -3.98
C CYS A 59 -9.70 -1.06 -2.80
N LYS A 60 -10.85 -0.75 -2.20
CA LYS A 60 -10.90 -0.08 -0.92
C LYS A 60 -10.35 -1.01 0.17
N ALA A 61 -9.36 -0.55 0.90
CA ALA A 61 -8.70 -1.34 1.92
C ALA A 61 -8.30 -0.50 3.14
N ARG A 62 -8.19 -1.16 4.29
CA ARG A 62 -7.87 -0.54 5.57
C ARG A 62 -6.54 -1.07 6.09
N TYR A 63 -5.63 -0.16 6.41
CA TYR A 63 -4.40 -0.49 7.11
C TYR A 63 -4.68 -0.71 8.60
N ASN A 64 -4.10 -1.79 9.12
CA ASN A 64 -4.18 -2.13 10.52
C ASN A 64 -2.82 -2.69 10.96
N THR A 65 -2.61 -2.74 12.28
CA THR A 65 -1.43 -3.35 12.86
C THR A 65 -1.87 -4.43 13.84
N THR A 66 -1.22 -5.59 13.78
CA THR A 66 -1.51 -6.71 14.66
C THR A 66 -0.23 -7.35 15.13
N ALA A 67 -0.27 -7.95 16.32
CA ALA A 67 0.74 -8.86 16.80
C ALA A 67 0.09 -10.25 16.80
N PRO A 68 0.21 -11.03 15.71
CA PRO A 68 -0.46 -12.32 15.63
C PRO A 68 0.17 -13.30 16.63
N MET A 69 -0.68 -14.06 17.33
CA MET A 69 -0.26 -15.12 18.26
C MET A 69 -0.25 -16.51 17.61
N TYR A 70 -0.91 -16.65 16.46
CA TYR A 70 -1.13 -17.91 15.77
C TYR A 70 -1.03 -17.69 14.27
N GLY A 71 -0.66 -18.74 13.54
CA GLY A 71 -0.71 -18.74 12.08
C GLY A 71 -0.39 -20.11 11.49
N VAL A 72 -0.22 -20.14 10.17
CA VAL A 72 0.11 -21.36 9.43
C VAL A 72 1.53 -21.23 8.87
N SER A 73 2.34 -22.25 9.15
CA SER A 73 3.70 -22.39 8.62
C SER A 73 3.68 -22.67 7.12
N LEU A 74 4.49 -21.95 6.34
CA LEU A 74 4.70 -22.27 4.93
C LEU A 74 5.48 -23.57 4.72
N THR A 75 6.41 -23.88 5.63
CA THR A 75 7.32 -25.02 5.48
C THR A 75 6.61 -26.33 5.79
N SER A 76 5.78 -26.37 6.83
CA SER A 76 5.09 -27.57 7.29
C SER A 76 3.60 -27.61 6.92
N GLY A 77 3.00 -26.47 6.57
CA GLY A 77 1.55 -26.35 6.40
C GLY A 77 0.75 -26.51 7.70
N GLN A 78 1.42 -26.64 8.85
CA GLN A 78 0.80 -26.90 10.14
C GLN A 78 0.49 -25.59 10.90
N PRO A 79 -0.53 -25.59 11.76
CA PRO A 79 -0.77 -24.47 12.67
C PRO A 79 0.36 -24.37 13.71
N VAL A 80 0.88 -23.17 13.88
CA VAL A 80 1.96 -22.85 14.81
C VAL A 80 1.58 -21.68 15.72
N THR A 81 2.13 -21.65 16.93
CA THR A 81 2.00 -20.50 17.82
C THR A 81 3.21 -19.59 17.66
N ILE A 82 2.96 -18.28 17.60
CA ILE A 82 3.99 -17.26 17.43
C ILE A 82 4.40 -16.77 18.81
N VAL A 83 5.70 -16.82 19.11
CA VAL A 83 6.23 -16.45 20.42
C VAL A 83 6.25 -14.93 20.57
N GLN A 84 5.50 -14.43 21.55
CA GLN A 84 5.35 -13.00 21.80
C GLN A 84 5.76 -12.74 23.25
N LYS A 85 7.01 -12.29 23.43
CA LYS A 85 7.58 -12.03 24.76
C LYS A 85 7.47 -10.54 25.05
N PHE A 86 6.42 -10.15 25.77
CA PHE A 86 6.28 -8.79 26.28
C PHE A 86 7.32 -8.54 27.38
N PRO A 87 7.97 -7.35 27.44
CA PRO A 87 7.90 -6.21 26.53
C PRO A 87 8.96 -6.21 25.40
N ASP A 88 9.90 -7.16 25.41
CA ASP A 88 11.14 -7.08 24.62
C ASP A 88 11.03 -7.59 23.16
N LEU A 89 10.02 -8.41 22.84
CA LEU A 89 9.96 -9.17 21.58
C LEU A 89 8.54 -9.18 20.95
N LEU A 90 7.90 -8.02 20.91
CA LEU A 90 6.65 -7.81 20.18
C LEU A 90 6.91 -7.82 18.67
N GLN A 91 6.42 -8.85 17.98
CA GLN A 91 6.56 -8.97 16.52
C GLN A 91 5.28 -8.44 15.87
N GLN A 92 5.21 -7.11 15.73
CA GLN A 92 4.09 -6.40 15.13
C GLN A 92 4.20 -6.40 13.60
N VAL A 93 3.09 -6.69 12.93
CA VAL A 93 2.96 -6.66 11.48
C VAL A 93 1.93 -5.60 11.09
N VAL A 94 2.31 -4.76 10.13
CA VAL A 94 1.38 -3.88 9.43
C VAL A 94 0.76 -4.68 8.31
N PHE A 95 -0.56 -4.73 8.26
CA PHE A 95 -1.31 -5.43 7.24
C PHE A 95 -2.43 -4.58 6.70
N GLU A 96 -2.90 -4.96 5.53
CA GLU A 96 -3.98 -4.30 4.82
C GLU A 96 -5.11 -5.32 4.61
N VAL A 97 -6.31 -4.94 5.01
CA VAL A 97 -7.52 -5.77 4.88
C VAL A 97 -8.42 -5.17 3.81
N CYS A 98 -8.92 -6.00 2.90
CA CYS A 98 -9.95 -5.61 1.94
C CYS A 98 -11.22 -5.14 2.66
N GLU A 99 -11.67 -3.90 2.43
CA GLU A 99 -12.95 -3.39 2.92
C GLU A 99 -14.09 -3.70 1.94
N SER A 100 -13.78 -3.67 0.65
CA SER A 100 -14.68 -4.04 -0.44
C SER A 100 -14.27 -5.38 -1.07
N SER A 101 -15.25 -6.15 -1.51
CA SER A 101 -15.05 -7.35 -2.34
C SER A 101 -15.10 -7.04 -3.85
N GLU A 102 -15.52 -5.84 -4.24
CA GLU A 102 -15.59 -5.41 -5.65
C GLU A 102 -14.61 -4.27 -5.90
N CYS A 103 -14.04 -4.24 -7.11
CA CYS A 103 -13.15 -3.17 -7.53
C CYS A 103 -13.91 -2.02 -8.21
N ASP A 104 -13.56 -0.78 -7.89
CA ASP A 104 -14.35 0.39 -8.28
C ASP A 104 -14.28 0.71 -9.79
N VAL A 105 -13.14 0.45 -10.43
CA VAL A 105 -12.86 0.88 -11.82
C VAL A 105 -12.94 -0.26 -12.83
N VAL A 106 -12.41 -1.43 -12.45
CA VAL A 106 -12.45 -2.63 -13.30
C VAL A 106 -13.48 -3.56 -12.71
N ARG A 107 -14.45 -4.03 -13.51
CA ARG A 107 -15.47 -4.99 -13.06
C ARG A 107 -14.82 -6.31 -12.64
N GLY A 108 -14.36 -6.36 -11.40
CA GLY A 108 -13.43 -7.34 -10.84
C GLY A 108 -13.78 -7.65 -9.39
N GLU A 109 -13.05 -8.58 -8.79
CA GLU A 109 -13.20 -8.96 -7.39
C GLU A 109 -11.91 -8.66 -6.63
N CYS A 110 -12.04 -8.00 -5.48
CA CYS A 110 -10.96 -7.73 -4.55
C CYS A 110 -10.68 -8.98 -3.72
N LYS A 111 -9.43 -9.46 -3.77
CA LYS A 111 -8.97 -10.63 -3.03
C LYS A 111 -7.88 -10.24 -2.05
N GLN A 112 -7.98 -10.80 -0.84
CA GLN A 112 -6.97 -10.69 0.19
C GLN A 112 -5.70 -11.45 -0.24
N THR A 113 -4.55 -10.80 -0.12
CA THR A 113 -3.24 -11.41 -0.36
C THR A 113 -2.55 -11.71 0.97
N TYR A 114 -1.75 -12.77 0.97
CA TYR A 114 -0.95 -13.18 2.11
C TYR A 114 0.53 -13.09 1.75
N VAL A 115 1.33 -12.56 2.68
CA VAL A 115 2.79 -12.47 2.54
C VAL A 115 3.42 -13.27 3.68
N PRO A 116 4.49 -14.02 3.40
CA PRO A 116 5.23 -14.71 4.44
C PRO A 116 6.08 -13.76 5.27
N TYR A 117 5.93 -13.85 6.59
CA TYR A 117 6.78 -13.18 7.57
C TYR A 117 7.56 -14.21 8.38
N LEU A 118 8.83 -13.92 8.64
CA LEU A 118 9.67 -14.78 9.47
C LEU A 118 9.37 -14.49 10.95
N PHE A 119 8.83 -15.49 11.65
CA PHE A 119 8.53 -15.40 13.08
C PHE A 119 9.28 -16.48 13.87
N LEU A 120 9.47 -16.21 15.16
CA LEU A 120 9.81 -17.26 16.12
C LEU A 120 8.53 -18.02 16.49
N VAL A 121 8.49 -19.33 16.23
CA VAL A 121 7.30 -20.16 16.38
C VAL A 121 7.54 -21.43 17.21
N ILE A 122 6.46 -21.94 17.82
CA ILE A 122 6.41 -23.22 18.51
C ILE A 122 5.35 -24.09 17.81
N PRO A 123 5.74 -25.22 17.20
CA PRO A 123 4.79 -26.17 16.64
C PRO A 123 3.88 -26.76 17.73
N LEU A 124 2.62 -27.04 17.39
CA LEU A 124 1.69 -27.76 18.26
C LEU A 124 2.01 -29.28 18.23
N GLY A 125 3.14 -29.68 18.82
CA GLY A 125 3.64 -31.07 18.85
C GLY A 125 4.46 -31.38 20.12
N PRO A 126 4.98 -32.62 20.30
CA PRO A 126 5.83 -32.96 21.44
C PRO A 126 7.04 -32.02 21.44
N VAL A 127 7.10 -31.20 22.48
CA VAL A 127 7.89 -29.97 22.62
C VAL A 127 9.33 -30.17 22.14
N THR A 128 9.62 -29.70 20.94
CA THR A 128 10.96 -29.81 20.32
C THR A 128 11.33 -28.47 19.71
N LEU A 129 11.95 -27.62 20.55
CA LEU A 129 12.58 -26.33 20.23
C LEU A 129 11.69 -25.24 19.58
N THR A 130 11.88 -24.01 20.06
CA THR A 130 11.48 -22.81 19.30
C THR A 130 12.30 -22.73 18.01
N GLY A 131 11.62 -22.68 16.87
CA GLY A 131 12.24 -22.49 15.55
C GLY A 131 11.86 -21.14 14.95
N GLN A 132 12.59 -20.69 13.92
CA GLN A 132 12.13 -19.60 13.07
C GLN A 132 11.46 -20.18 11.83
N ASP A 133 10.28 -19.69 11.47
CA ASP A 133 9.53 -20.16 10.32
C ASP A 133 8.77 -19.02 9.63
N TYR A 134 8.46 -19.22 8.35
CA TYR A 134 7.67 -18.29 7.57
C TYR A 134 6.18 -18.55 7.80
N VAL A 135 5.49 -17.57 8.36
CA VAL A 135 4.05 -17.62 8.62
C VAL A 135 3.33 -16.69 7.65
N LEU A 136 2.27 -17.20 7.02
CA LEU A 136 1.41 -16.38 6.16
C LEU A 136 0.57 -15.43 7.00
N VAL A 137 0.70 -14.13 6.72
CA VAL A 137 -0.12 -13.08 7.32
C VAL A 137 -0.83 -12.33 6.21
N GLU A 138 -2.05 -11.88 6.49
CA GLU A 138 -2.77 -10.94 5.62
C GLU A 138 -1.88 -9.75 5.33
N SER A 139 -1.80 -9.31 4.07
CA SER A 139 -0.75 -8.38 3.63
C SER A 139 -1.23 -7.29 2.69
N GLY A 140 -2.38 -7.49 2.03
CA GLY A 140 -2.80 -6.60 0.96
C GLY A 140 -4.14 -6.97 0.37
N CYS A 141 -4.72 -6.02 -0.37
CA CYS A 141 -5.91 -6.23 -1.16
C CYS A 141 -5.60 -6.01 -2.65
N VAL A 142 -5.82 -7.03 -3.48
CA VAL A 142 -5.52 -6.96 -4.93
C VAL A 142 -6.79 -7.21 -5.73
N CYS A 143 -7.02 -6.36 -6.74
CA CYS A 143 -8.14 -6.51 -7.65
C CYS A 143 -7.84 -7.57 -8.72
N LYS A 144 -8.72 -8.56 -8.87
CA LYS A 144 -8.72 -9.53 -9.95
C LYS A 144 -9.86 -9.23 -10.94
N PRO A 145 -9.56 -8.77 -12.17
CA PRO A 145 -10.60 -8.49 -13.16
C PRO A 145 -11.31 -9.78 -13.64
N LYS A 146 -12.63 -9.74 -13.81
CA LYS A 146 -13.45 -10.91 -14.18
C LYS A 146 -13.09 -11.53 -15.55
N TYR A 147 -12.47 -10.76 -16.44
CA TYR A 147 -12.09 -11.22 -17.77
C TYR A 147 -10.71 -11.90 -17.81
N ALA A 148 -9.86 -11.70 -16.80
CA ALA A 148 -8.56 -12.38 -16.74
C ALA A 148 -8.71 -13.89 -16.53
N SER A 149 -9.81 -14.35 -15.91
CA SER A 149 -10.09 -15.79 -15.76
C SER A 149 -10.68 -16.45 -17.02
N MET A 150 -11.09 -15.68 -18.03
CA MET A 150 -11.62 -16.23 -19.29
C MET A 150 -10.53 -16.56 -20.32
N SER A 151 -9.27 -16.24 -20.05
CA SER A 151 -8.14 -16.45 -20.97
C SER A 151 -7.06 -17.39 -20.42
N GLY A 152 -7.44 -18.43 -19.67
CA GLY A 152 -6.50 -19.45 -19.27
C GLY A 152 -7.06 -20.43 -18.26
N SER A 153 -7.50 -21.59 -18.73
CA SER A 153 -7.20 -22.83 -18.04
C SER A 153 -5.68 -22.87 -17.86
N GLU A 154 -5.15 -22.45 -16.72
CA GLU A 154 -3.77 -22.74 -16.33
C GLU A 154 -3.71 -24.25 -16.01
N PRO A 155 -3.06 -25.09 -16.84
CA PRO A 155 -2.37 -26.24 -16.27
C PRO A 155 -1.31 -25.67 -15.33
N SER A 156 -1.29 -26.17 -14.10
CA SER A 156 -0.36 -25.82 -13.03
C SER A 156 1.04 -25.50 -13.57
N ALA A 157 1.57 -24.31 -13.24
CA ALA A 157 2.91 -23.84 -13.57
C ALA A 157 4.05 -24.65 -12.89
N ILE A 158 3.85 -25.96 -12.70
CA ILE A 158 4.83 -26.92 -12.19
C ILE A 158 5.49 -27.69 -13.36
N SER A 159 4.94 -27.61 -14.59
CA SER A 159 5.44 -28.39 -15.74
C SER A 159 6.32 -27.62 -16.73
N ALA A 160 6.84 -26.44 -16.37
CA ALA A 160 7.65 -25.60 -17.27
C ALA A 160 9.13 -25.50 -16.88
N ILE A 161 9.65 -26.47 -16.13
CA ILE A 161 11.10 -26.59 -15.88
C ILE A 161 11.66 -27.60 -16.90
N PRO A 162 12.46 -27.18 -17.89
CA PRO A 162 13.24 -28.10 -18.71
C PRO A 162 14.27 -28.78 -17.79
N GLN A 163 14.20 -30.11 -17.69
CA GLN A 163 15.31 -30.88 -17.14
C GLN A 163 16.46 -30.80 -18.14
N LEU A 164 17.58 -30.22 -17.71
CA LEU A 164 18.89 -30.30 -18.33
C LEU A 164 19.86 -30.84 -17.28
#